data_AF-A0A9Q2W500-F1
#
_entry.id   AF-A0A9Q2W500-F1
#
_cell.length_a   1.000
_cell.length_b   1.000
_cell.length_c   1.000
_cell.angle_alpha   90.00
_cell.angle_beta   90.00
_cell.angle_gamma   90.00
#
_symmetry.space_group_name_H-M   'P 1'
#
loop_
_entity.id
_entity.type
_entity.pdbx_description
1 polymer ?
#
loop_
_entity_poly.entity_id
_entity_poly.type
_entity_poly.pdbx_seq_one_letter_code
_entity_poly.pdbx_strand_id
1 'polypeptide(L)'
;MADRTERTVERVVGWATVAVVVVVTVSMLTLIPTTTCADAVPGEATSYCTTEPMIGVAGAWIAAFAGVVVLAVCVWQIVRAVRSDRAVR
;
A
#
# COMPACT_ATOMS: atom_id res chain seq x y z
N MET A 1 31.52 2.18 -17.71
CA MET A 1 30.59 3.07 -16.95
C MET A 1 29.12 2.75 -17.24
N ALA A 2 28.70 2.59 -18.50
CA ALA A 2 27.30 2.31 -18.88
C ALA A 2 26.66 1.10 -18.15
N ASP A 3 27.37 -0.03 -18.08
CA ASP A 3 26.93 -1.28 -17.44
C ASP A 3 26.63 -1.15 -15.92
N ARG A 4 27.31 -0.23 -15.22
CA ARG A 4 27.07 0.00 -13.78
C ARG A 4 25.80 0.82 -13.55
N THR A 5 25.60 1.84 -14.37
CA THR A 5 24.39 2.65 -14.35
C THR A 5 23.16 1.80 -14.67
N GLU A 6 23.26 0.88 -15.62
CA GLU A 6 22.17 -0.02 -16.01
C GLU A 6 21.73 -0.94 -14.86
N ARG A 7 22.68 -1.59 -14.18
CA ARG A 7 22.39 -2.42 -12.99
C ARG A 7 21.77 -1.63 -11.83
N THR A 8 22.13 -0.36 -11.66
CA THR A 8 21.51 0.50 -10.64
C THR A 8 20.08 0.86 -11.03
N VAL A 9 19.83 1.16 -12.31
CA VAL A 9 18.49 1.46 -12.83
C VAL A 9 17.58 0.24 -12.71
N GLU A 10 18.03 -0.96 -13.08
CA GLU A 10 17.24 -2.19 -12.94
C GLU A 10 16.82 -2.46 -11.49
N ARG A 11 17.73 -2.23 -10.53
CA ARG A 11 17.40 -2.36 -9.10
C ARG A 11 16.37 -1.32 -8.67
N VAL A 12 16.53 -0.06 -9.07
CA VAL A 12 15.56 1.00 -8.75
C VAL A 12 14.19 0.70 -9.35
N VAL A 13 14.14 0.27 -10.61
CA VAL A 13 12.89 -0.15 -11.28
C VAL A 13 12.26 -1.35 -10.59
N GLY A 14 13.06 -2.34 -10.15
CA GLY A 14 12.59 -3.48 -9.37
C GLY A 14 11.96 -3.07 -8.03
N TRP A 15 12.61 -2.20 -7.26
CA TRP A 15 12.04 -1.74 -5.99
C TRP A 15 10.84 -0.80 -6.19
N ALA A 16 10.86 0.04 -7.23
CA ALA A 16 9.74 0.91 -7.57
C ALA A 16 8.50 0.12 -8.00
N THR A 17 8.66 -0.93 -8.81
CA THR A 17 7.55 -1.80 -9.21
C THR A 17 6.94 -2.52 -8.01
N VAL A 18 7.75 -3.04 -7.08
CA VAL A 18 7.26 -3.61 -5.81
C VAL A 18 6.48 -2.57 -5.00
N ALA A 19 7.01 -1.34 -4.88
CA ALA A 19 6.33 -0.26 -4.18
C ALA A 19 4.96 0.04 -4.80
N VAL A 20 4.89 0.15 -6.13
CA VAL A 20 3.64 0.40 -6.86
C VAL A 20 2.64 -0.73 -6.63
N VAL A 21 3.06 -2.00 -6.78
CA VAL A 21 2.17 -3.16 -6.59
C VAL A 21 1.60 -3.18 -5.16
N VAL A 22 2.44 -2.93 -4.15
CA VAL A 22 1.99 -2.89 -2.75
C VAL A 22 1.02 -1.74 -2.52
N VAL A 23 1.33 -0.53 -3.00
CA VAL A 23 0.44 0.63 -2.88
C VAL A 23 -0.91 0.34 -3.55
N VAL A 24 -0.91 -0.16 -4.79
CA VAL A 24 -2.14 -0.49 -5.52
C VAL A 24 -2.96 -1.54 -4.78
N THR A 25 -2.32 -2.59 -4.26
CA THR A 25 -3.02 -3.67 -3.53
C THR A 25 -3.64 -3.15 -2.23
N VAL A 26 -2.87 -2.37 -1.45
CA VAL A 26 -3.36 -1.74 -0.21
C VAL A 26 -4.49 -0.76 -0.50
N SER A 27 -4.34 0.08 -1.53
CA SER A 27 -5.38 1.02 -1.97
C SER A 27 -6.65 0.28 -2.40
N MET A 28 -6.55 -0.80 -3.18
CA MET A 28 -7.72 -1.59 -3.57
C MET A 28 -8.44 -2.17 -2.35
N LEU A 29 -7.71 -2.71 -1.38
CA LEU A 29 -8.30 -3.32 -0.18
C LEU A 29 -8.95 -2.31 0.78
N THR A 30 -8.48 -1.07 0.78
CA THR A 30 -8.94 -0.02 1.71
C THR A 30 -9.97 0.93 1.12
N LEU A 31 -9.95 1.15 -0.20
CA LEU A 31 -10.81 2.11 -0.88
C LEU A 31 -12.10 1.49 -1.44
N ILE A 32 -12.28 0.18 -1.35
CA ILE A 32 -13.53 -0.49 -1.74
C ILE A 32 -14.42 -0.61 -0.49
N PRO A 33 -15.44 0.25 -0.33
CA PRO A 33 -16.40 0.12 0.76
C PRO A 33 -17.37 -1.03 0.47
N THR A 34 -17.73 -1.75 1.52
CA THR A 34 -18.83 -2.70 1.54
C THR A 34 -19.97 -2.14 2.36
N THR A 35 -21.15 -2.08 1.75
CA THR A 35 -22.39 -1.64 2.39
C THR A 35 -23.24 -2.84 2.74
N THR A 36 -23.60 -2.96 4.01
CA THR A 36 -24.56 -3.97 4.50
C THR A 36 -25.76 -3.26 5.08
N CYS A 37 -26.96 -3.61 4.61
CA CYS A 37 -28.21 -3.07 5.12
C CYS A 37 -28.93 -4.11 5.98
N ALA A 38 -29.35 -3.68 7.17
CA ALA A 38 -30.21 -4.45 8.05
C ALA A 38 -31.63 -3.90 7.92
N ASP A 39 -32.49 -4.65 7.24
CA ASP A 39 -33.91 -4.31 7.13
C ASP A 39 -34.62 -4.70 8.42
N ALA A 40 -35.27 -3.70 9.04
CA ALA A 40 -36.09 -3.92 10.21
C ALA A 40 -37.49 -4.41 9.80
N VAL A 41 -38.08 -5.31 10.61
CA VAL A 41 -39.48 -5.70 10.46
C VAL A 41 -40.36 -4.47 10.69
N PRO A 42 -41.41 -4.24 9.86
CA PRO A 42 -42.29 -3.09 10.01
C PRO A 42 -42.90 -3.03 11.42
N GLY A 43 -42.62 -1.94 12.15
CA GLY A 43 -43.21 -1.67 13.47
C GLY A 43 -42.29 -1.92 14.67
N GLU A 44 -41.12 -2.55 14.50
CA GLU A 44 -40.20 -2.83 15.62
C GLU A 44 -38.94 -1.95 15.64
N ALA A 45 -38.38 -1.58 14.47
CA ALA A 45 -37.15 -0.78 14.42
C ALA A 45 -37.00 0.03 13.13
N THR A 46 -36.01 0.94 13.12
CA THR A 46 -35.57 1.67 11.92
C THR A 46 -34.54 0.86 11.15
N SER A 47 -34.74 0.69 9.84
CA SER A 47 -33.70 0.12 8.96
C SER A 47 -32.45 0.98 8.99
N TYR A 48 -31.28 0.33 9.01
CA TYR A 48 -30.00 1.03 8.96
C TYR A 48 -29.05 0.32 7.99
N CYS A 49 -28.21 1.11 7.33
CA CYS A 49 -27.13 0.59 6.51
C CYS A 49 -25.80 1.01 7.15
N THR A 50 -24.90 0.04 7.25
CA THR A 50 -23.54 0.25 7.73
C THR A 50 -22.59 0.13 6.56
N THR A 51 -21.71 1.11 6.41
CA THR A 51 -20.63 1.10 5.42
C THR A 51 -19.31 0.86 6.13
N GLU A 52 -18.63 -0.22 5.77
CA GLU A 52 -17.33 -0.57 6.32
C GLU A 52 -16.33 -0.84 5.19
N PRO A 53 -15.02 -0.66 5.42
CA PRO A 53 -14.02 -1.10 4.45
C PRO A 53 -14.06 -2.63 4.29
N MET A 54 -13.77 -3.14 3.10
CA MET A 54 -13.90 -4.56 2.74
C MET A 54 -13.18 -5.53 3.71
N ILE A 55 -12.06 -5.08 4.29
CA ILE A 55 -11.24 -5.85 5.24
C ILE A 55 -11.52 -5.51 6.72
N GLY A 56 -12.59 -4.77 6.98
CA GLY A 56 -12.94 -4.23 8.30
C GLY A 56 -12.00 -3.11 8.77
N VAL A 57 -12.41 -2.37 9.80
CA VAL A 57 -11.65 -1.22 10.32
C VAL A 57 -10.26 -1.65 10.80
N ALA A 58 -10.16 -2.79 11.48
CA ALA A 58 -8.87 -3.33 11.94
C ALA A 58 -7.94 -3.69 10.78
N GLY A 59 -8.46 -4.34 9.74
CA GLY A 59 -7.70 -4.65 8.53
C GLY A 59 -7.20 -3.40 7.82
N ALA A 60 -8.01 -2.35 7.76
CA ALA A 60 -7.65 -1.07 7.14
C ALA A 60 -6.45 -0.42 7.83
N TRP A 61 -6.40 -0.41 9.16
CA TRP A 61 -5.26 0.10 9.92
C TRP A 61 -3.99 -0.73 9.67
N ILE A 62 -4.10 -2.06 9.69
CA ILE A 62 -2.95 -2.96 9.43
C ILE A 62 -2.40 -2.71 8.02
N ALA A 63 -3.27 -2.61 7.02
CA ALA A 63 -2.89 -2.35 5.63
C ALA A 63 -2.20 -0.99 5.48
N ALA A 64 -2.72 0.05 6.15
CA ALA A 64 -2.11 1.38 6.15
C ALA A 64 -0.69 1.34 6.74
N PHE A 65 -0.49 0.72 7.91
CA PHE A 65 0.84 0.60 8.52
C PHE A 65 1.81 -0.21 7.65
N ALA A 66 1.36 -1.33 7.10
CA ALA A 66 2.17 -2.15 6.19
C ALA A 66 2.61 -1.35 4.96
N GLY A 67 1.71 -0.57 4.36
CA GLY A 67 2.01 0.31 3.22
C GLY A 67 3.08 1.35 3.57
N VAL A 68 2.97 2.01 4.73
CA VAL A 68 3.96 2.99 5.20
C VAL A 68 5.34 2.34 5.40
N VAL A 69 5.40 1.15 6.01
CA VAL A 69 6.66 0.43 6.23
C VAL A 69 7.32 0.06 4.89
N VAL A 70 6.55 -0.47 3.94
CA VAL A 70 7.09 -0.83 2.62
C VAL A 70 7.60 0.40 1.88
N LEU A 71 6.87 1.52 1.91
CA LEU A 71 7.33 2.78 1.33
C LEU A 71 8.64 3.25 1.96
N ALA A 72 8.74 3.22 3.30
CA ALA A 72 9.96 3.59 4.01
C ALA A 72 11.15 2.69 3.62
N VAL A 73 10.93 1.38 3.48
CA VAL A 73 11.96 0.44 3.02
C VAL A 73 12.37 0.73 1.57
N CYS A 74 11.43 0.99 0.68
CA CYS A 74 11.74 1.32 -0.71
C CYS A 74 12.58 2.60 -0.81
N VAL A 75 12.19 3.65 -0.10
CA VAL A 75 12.96 4.91 -0.02
C VAL A 75 14.35 4.65 0.56
N TRP A 76 14.44 3.86 1.63
CA TRP A 76 15.73 3.48 2.22
C TRP A 76 16.65 2.78 1.21
N GLN A 77 16.12 1.82 0.45
CA GLN A 77 16.92 1.08 -0.55
C GLN A 77 17.40 2.00 -1.69
N ILE A 78 16.57 2.93 -2.15
CA ILE A 78 16.95 3.93 -3.15
C ILE A 78 18.08 4.81 -2.61
N VAL A 79 17.91 5.35 -1.40
CA VAL A 79 18.93 6.20 -0.76
C VAL A 79 20.24 5.43 -0.55
N ARG A 80 20.15 4.17 -0.11
CA ARG A 80 21.32 3.30 0.08
C ARG A 80 22.05 3.05 -1.24
N ALA A 81 21.33 2.74 -2.32
CA ALA A 81 21.92 2.54 -3.64
C ALA A 81 22.67 3.80 -4.12
N VAL A 82 22.06 4.98 -3.98
CA VAL A 82 22.67 6.26 -4.37
C VAL A 82 23.89 6.60 -3.51
N ARG A 83 23.83 6.39 -2.20
CA ARG A 83 24.99 6.63 -1.31
C ARG A 83 26.15 5.68 -1.61
N SER A 84 25.85 4.42 -1.94
CA SER A 84 26.87 3.43 -2.29
C SER A 84 27.64 3.80 -3.56
N ASP A 85 26.96 4.40 -4.54
CA ASP A 85 27.61 4.89 -5.77
C ASP A 85 28.48 6.13 -5.51
N ARG A 86 28.02 7.04 -4.63
CA ARG A 86 28.77 8.25 -4.26
C ARG A 86 29.99 7.98 -3.39
N ALA A 87 29.95 6.98 -2.50
CA ALA A 87 31.07 6.67 -1.59
C ALA A 87 32.28 6.02 -2.28
N VAL A 88 32.13 5.56 -3.53
CA VAL A 88 33.19 4.95 -4.34
C VAL A 88 33.83 5.97 -5.31
N ARG A 89 33.28 7.18 -5.42
CA ARG A 89 33.89 8.31 -6.15
C ARG A 89 34.77 9.13 -5.23
#